data_AF-A0A3P7QJQ9-F1
#
_entry.id   AF-A0A3P7QJQ9-F1
#
_cell.length_a   1.000
_cell.length_b   1.000
_cell.length_c   1.000
_cell.angle_alpha   90.00
_cell.angle_beta   90.00
_cell.angle_gamma   90.00
#
_symmetry.space_group_name_H-M   'P 1'
#
loop_
_entity.id
_entity.type
_entity.pdbx_description
1 polymer ?
#
loop_
_entity_poly.entity_id
_entity_poly.type
_entity_poly.pdbx_seq_one_letter_code
_entity_poly.pdbx_strand_id
1 'polypeptide(L)'
;MGKRTRFQKDDIAQLVLSTNTTTPSQDDLDTDVPANCALNDDTLLENISLAEGDTQAGYLSAIQLAVILAVFRFERRTEHCDELFMERADAFLDKVINQRRCWPVQTAALLARCELERTKNRRVERACAQSELICKLMDGDDKTAEDVRIKRCKLVLASGLDPFWEAHVIHAETLRSLGCTSECLLIYEKLEMWDNVINCFKQLGQLEKAEALIRKLLVNRPNDSMLYCYLGDITLERSYYDKAIEVSN
;
A
#
# COMPACT_ATOMS: atom_id res chain seq x y z
N MET A 1 25.79 -0.16 13.66
CA MET A 1 25.41 -1.59 13.77
C MET A 1 24.14 -1.69 14.61
N GLY A 2 23.33 -2.74 14.46
CA GLY A 2 22.12 -2.92 15.26
C GLY A 2 21.43 -4.26 15.06
N LYS A 3 20.30 -4.42 15.74
CA LYS A 3 19.51 -5.66 15.76
C LYS A 3 18.10 -5.45 15.21
N ARG A 4 17.55 -6.51 14.65
CA ARG A 4 16.20 -6.55 14.06
C ARG A 4 15.28 -7.59 14.66
N THR A 5 15.85 -8.56 15.37
CA THR A 5 15.08 -9.60 16.06
C THR A 5 15.35 -9.57 17.54
N ARG A 6 14.35 -9.96 18.32
CA ARG A 6 14.41 -10.04 19.79
C ARG A 6 15.46 -11.02 20.29
N PHE A 7 15.77 -12.05 19.49
CA PHE A 7 16.68 -13.13 19.86
C PHE A 7 18.10 -12.97 19.27
N GLN A 8 18.38 -11.87 18.56
CA GLN A 8 19.69 -11.62 17.96
C GLN A 8 20.73 -11.27 19.03
N LYS A 9 21.85 -11.99 19.02
CA LYS A 9 22.98 -11.75 19.94
C LYS A 9 23.93 -10.68 19.43
N ASP A 10 24.39 -10.83 18.19
CA ASP A 10 25.40 -9.97 17.58
C ASP A 10 24.77 -8.81 16.82
N ASP A 11 25.38 -7.63 16.87
CA ASP A 11 24.95 -6.50 16.05
C ASP A 11 25.42 -6.68 14.61
N ILE A 12 24.55 -6.37 13.64
CA ILE A 12 24.85 -6.46 12.20
C ILE A 12 24.75 -5.06 11.58
N ALA A 13 25.34 -4.85 10.40
CA ALA A 13 25.19 -3.60 9.65
C ALA A 13 23.71 -3.33 9.34
N GLN A 14 23.28 -2.09 9.54
CA GLN A 14 21.90 -1.66 9.32
C GLN A 14 21.94 -0.41 8.46
N LEU A 15 21.04 -0.33 7.48
CA LEU A 15 20.88 0.85 6.64
C LEU A 15 20.06 1.90 7.41
N VAL A 16 20.59 3.12 7.53
CA VAL A 16 19.97 4.22 8.26
C VAL A 16 20.01 5.46 7.39
N LEU A 17 18.88 6.16 7.31
CA LEU A 17 18.79 7.41 6.57
C LEU A 17 19.21 8.60 7.44
N SER A 18 20.41 9.12 7.19
CA SER A 18 20.91 10.37 7.77
C SER A 18 20.43 11.58 6.96
N THR A 19 19.92 12.59 7.65
CA THR A 19 19.44 13.83 7.02
C THR A 19 20.13 15.02 7.68
N ASN A 20 20.87 15.81 6.89
CA ASN A 20 21.51 17.02 7.37
C ASN A 20 20.66 18.23 6.98
N THR A 21 20.04 18.90 7.95
CA THR A 21 19.25 20.11 7.70
C THR A 21 19.88 21.33 8.35
N THR A 22 20.04 22.40 7.56
CA THR A 22 20.53 23.69 8.05
C THR A 22 19.45 24.47 8.81
N THR A 23 18.18 24.16 8.56
CA THR A 23 17.00 24.77 9.20
C THR A 23 16.14 23.69 9.87
N PRO A 24 16.42 23.34 11.13
CA PRO A 24 15.56 22.43 11.88
C PRO A 24 14.19 23.08 12.09
N SER A 25 13.15 22.31 11.85
CA SER A 25 11.78 22.75 12.06
C SER A 25 11.38 22.55 13.53
N GLN A 26 10.92 23.62 14.19
CA GLN A 26 10.56 23.60 15.62
C GLN A 26 9.11 23.14 15.88
N ASP A 27 8.38 22.73 14.85
CA ASP A 27 6.99 22.31 15.00
C ASP A 27 6.89 20.99 15.79
N ASP A 28 5.96 20.91 16.74
CA ASP A 28 5.63 19.66 17.42
C ASP A 28 5.06 18.63 16.43
N LEU A 29 4.99 17.37 16.86
CA LEU A 29 4.34 16.30 16.09
C LEU A 29 2.86 16.63 15.87
N ASP A 30 2.35 16.38 14.67
CA ASP A 30 0.93 16.60 14.39
C ASP A 30 0.10 15.52 15.09
N THR A 31 -0.94 15.94 15.82
CA THR A 31 -1.87 15.03 16.50
C THR A 31 -2.91 14.44 15.54
N ASP A 32 -3.26 15.18 14.49
CA ASP A 32 -4.22 14.77 13.44
C ASP A 32 -3.52 14.08 12.27
N VAL A 33 -2.89 12.93 12.53
CA VAL A 33 -2.34 12.05 11.50
C VAL A 33 -2.70 10.60 11.79
N PRO A 34 -2.81 9.72 10.78
CA PRO A 34 -3.15 8.32 11.01
C PRO A 34 -2.22 7.66 12.02
N ALA A 35 -2.78 6.78 12.85
CA ALA A 35 -2.00 5.98 13.76
C ALA A 35 -1.12 5.00 12.98
N ASN A 36 0.10 4.79 13.48
CA ASN A 36 1.01 3.76 13.00
C ASN A 36 0.68 2.45 13.75
N CYS A 37 0.11 1.47 13.06
CA CYS A 37 -0.20 0.16 13.63
C CYS A 37 1.08 -0.55 14.07
N ALA A 38 1.07 -1.13 15.27
CA ALA A 38 2.16 -1.96 15.77
C ALA A 38 2.26 -3.27 14.96
N LEU A 39 3.48 -3.75 14.75
CA LEU A 39 3.79 -5.04 14.13
C LEU A 39 3.35 -6.21 15.00
N ASN A 40 3.50 -6.12 16.33
CA ASN A 40 3.13 -7.18 17.28
C ASN A 40 3.71 -8.58 16.95
N ASP A 41 4.85 -8.67 16.25
CA ASP A 41 5.50 -9.96 15.95
C ASP A 41 6.41 -10.42 17.09
N ASP A 42 6.38 -11.72 17.41
CA ASP A 42 7.12 -12.31 18.52
C ASP A 42 8.64 -12.39 18.31
N THR A 43 9.11 -12.20 17.08
CA THR A 43 10.51 -12.36 16.70
C THR A 43 11.15 -11.06 16.25
N LEU A 44 10.46 -10.26 15.45
CA LEU A 44 10.93 -9.00 14.88
C LEU A 44 10.73 -7.87 15.90
N LEU A 45 11.62 -6.89 15.82
CA LEU A 45 11.46 -5.62 16.52
C LEU A 45 10.62 -4.67 15.66
N GLU A 46 9.86 -3.79 16.32
CA GLU A 46 9.10 -2.72 15.66
C GLU A 46 10.02 -1.78 14.88
N ASN A 47 11.09 -1.34 15.55
CA ASN A 47 12.13 -0.49 15.02
C ASN A 47 13.48 -1.17 15.23
N ILE A 48 14.43 -0.88 14.34
CA ILE A 48 15.81 -1.38 14.44
C ILE A 48 16.44 -0.82 15.73
N SER A 49 16.97 -1.69 16.58
CA SER A 49 17.71 -1.24 17.77
C SER A 49 19.17 -1.00 17.42
N LEU A 50 19.58 0.25 17.30
CA LEU A 50 20.95 0.66 16.98
C LEU A 50 21.84 0.64 18.23
N ALA A 51 23.07 0.14 18.08
CA ALA A 51 24.03 0.01 19.17
C ALA A 51 24.61 1.36 19.65
N GLU A 52 24.76 2.33 18.75
CA GLU A 52 25.36 3.64 19.04
C GLU A 52 24.33 4.71 19.46
N GLY A 53 23.11 4.27 19.79
CA GLY A 53 21.97 5.16 20.00
C GLY A 53 21.43 5.70 18.68
N ASP A 54 20.15 6.08 18.68
CA ASP A 54 19.52 6.67 17.51
C ASP A 54 20.15 8.06 17.31
N THR A 55 20.96 8.24 16.26
CA THR A 55 21.45 9.57 15.88
C THR A 55 20.23 10.46 15.71
N GLN A 56 19.98 11.36 16.68
CA GLN A 56 18.80 12.19 16.72
C GLN A 56 18.68 12.93 15.40
N ALA A 57 17.80 12.43 14.55
CA ALA A 57 17.50 13.04 13.29
C ALA A 57 16.88 14.41 13.58
N GLY A 58 17.48 15.47 13.06
CA GLY A 58 16.86 16.79 13.13
C GLY A 58 15.42 16.73 12.63
N TYR A 59 14.51 17.41 13.33
CA TYR A 59 13.11 17.52 12.95
C TYR A 59 12.98 18.11 11.53
N LEU A 60 12.39 17.36 10.59
CA LEU A 60 12.22 17.76 9.19
C LEU A 60 10.84 18.37 8.97
N SER A 61 10.75 19.40 8.14
CA SER A 61 9.47 20.00 7.77
C SER A 61 8.63 19.02 6.94
N ALA A 62 7.30 19.19 6.94
CA ALA A 62 6.41 18.37 6.12
C ALA A 62 6.78 18.38 4.62
N ILE A 63 7.33 19.49 4.11
CA ILE A 63 7.80 19.61 2.73
C ILE A 63 9.07 18.77 2.52
N GLN A 64 10.01 18.80 3.46
CA GLN A 64 11.22 17.96 3.38
C GLN A 64 10.88 16.47 3.41
N LEU A 65 9.90 16.07 4.24
CA LEU A 65 9.39 14.69 4.27
C LEU A 65 8.70 14.30 2.95
N ALA A 66 7.92 15.21 2.35
CA ALA A 66 7.34 14.99 1.03
C ALA A 66 8.42 14.81 -0.06
N VAL A 67 9.52 15.56 0.01
CA VAL A 67 10.67 15.37 -0.90
C VAL A 67 11.30 13.98 -0.71
N ILE A 68 11.46 13.52 0.54
CA ILE A 68 11.95 12.16 0.81
C ILE A 68 11.03 11.10 0.17
N LEU A 69 9.71 11.24 0.32
CA LEU A 69 8.75 10.36 -0.34
C LEU A 69 8.84 10.41 -1.87
N ALA A 70 9.05 11.60 -2.45
CA ALA A 70 9.23 11.75 -3.88
C ALA A 70 10.49 11.03 -4.38
N VAL A 71 11.60 11.11 -3.64
CA VAL A 71 12.84 10.37 -3.94
C VAL A 71 12.60 8.86 -3.87
N PHE A 72 11.97 8.37 -2.80
CA PHE A 72 11.59 6.96 -2.67
C PHE A 72 10.74 6.49 -3.87
N ARG A 73 9.72 7.26 -4.27
CA ARG A 73 8.86 6.93 -5.41
C ARG A 73 9.60 6.96 -6.74
N PHE A 74 10.55 7.89 -6.91
CA PHE A 74 11.40 7.95 -8.08
C PHE A 74 12.26 6.70 -8.19
N GLU A 75 12.97 6.34 -7.12
CA GLU A 75 13.80 5.13 -7.06
C GLU A 75 12.97 3.86 -7.29
N ARG A 76 11.77 3.77 -6.72
CA ARG A 76 10.86 2.63 -6.94
C ARG A 76 10.48 2.43 -8.42
N ARG A 77 10.47 3.50 -9.20
CA ARG A 77 10.14 3.45 -10.64
C ARG A 77 11.35 3.20 -11.52
N THR A 78 12.54 3.59 -11.10
CA THR A 78 13.75 3.54 -11.91
C THR A 78 14.63 2.35 -11.60
N GLU A 79 14.65 1.89 -10.35
CA GLU A 79 15.48 0.79 -9.90
C GLU A 79 14.73 -0.55 -9.87
N HIS A 80 15.51 -1.63 -9.87
CA HIS A 80 14.97 -2.97 -9.74
C HIS A 80 14.54 -3.23 -8.28
N CYS A 81 13.37 -3.85 -8.08
CA CYS A 81 12.88 -4.25 -6.76
C CYS A 81 13.64 -5.49 -6.23
N ASP A 82 14.87 -5.29 -5.74
CA ASP A 82 15.66 -6.30 -5.03
C ASP A 82 15.61 -6.11 -3.51
N GLU A 83 16.22 -7.03 -2.75
CA GLU A 83 16.22 -6.93 -1.28
C GLU A 83 16.91 -5.64 -0.79
N LEU A 84 17.98 -5.20 -1.46
CA LEU A 84 18.68 -3.97 -1.10
C LEU A 84 17.79 -2.72 -1.28
N PHE A 85 17.04 -2.67 -2.37
CA PHE A 85 16.03 -1.64 -2.60
C PHE A 85 14.98 -1.66 -1.49
N MET A 86 14.46 -2.84 -1.12
CA MET A 86 13.46 -2.96 -0.05
C MET A 86 14.00 -2.43 1.30
N GLU A 87 15.27 -2.69 1.60
CA GLU A 87 15.94 -2.17 2.79
C GLU A 87 16.09 -0.65 2.77
N ARG A 88 16.43 -0.08 1.61
CA ARG A 88 16.52 1.37 1.42
C ARG A 88 15.15 2.04 1.52
N ALA A 89 14.14 1.42 0.90
CA ALA A 89 12.75 1.85 0.94
C ALA A 89 12.19 1.88 2.36
N ASP A 90 12.39 0.82 3.15
CA ASP A 90 11.99 0.75 4.54
C ASP A 90 12.63 1.91 5.35
N ALA A 91 13.91 2.21 5.14
CA ALA A 91 14.59 3.31 5.82
C ALA A 91 14.03 4.70 5.45
N PHE A 92 13.63 4.93 4.21
CA PHE A 92 12.95 6.16 3.80
C PHE A 92 11.58 6.30 4.48
N LEU A 93 10.78 5.24 4.44
CA LEU A 93 9.42 5.25 4.98
C LEU A 93 9.41 5.37 6.50
N ASP A 94 10.26 4.62 7.20
CA ASP A 94 10.37 4.69 8.67
C ASP A 94 10.78 6.09 9.12
N LYS A 95 11.67 6.76 8.38
CA LYS A 95 12.05 8.15 8.67
C LYS A 95 10.86 9.10 8.61
N VAL A 96 10.01 8.96 7.58
CA VAL A 96 8.83 9.80 7.40
C VAL A 96 7.77 9.49 8.47
N ILE A 97 7.48 8.21 8.67
CA ILE A 97 6.42 7.72 9.58
C ILE A 97 6.73 8.11 11.03
N ASN A 98 7.99 8.04 11.46
CA ASN A 98 8.41 8.38 12.81
C ASN A 98 8.28 9.88 13.13
N GLN A 99 8.31 10.76 12.13
CA GLN A 99 8.16 12.19 12.35
C GLN A 99 6.71 12.64 12.45
N ARG A 100 5.73 11.81 12.07
CA ARG A 100 4.29 12.07 12.26
C ARG A 100 3.87 13.50 11.91
N ARG A 101 4.15 13.93 10.68
CA ARG A 101 3.81 15.28 10.21
C ARG A 101 2.96 15.22 8.96
N CYS A 102 1.98 16.11 8.91
CA CYS A 102 1.08 16.38 7.81
C CYS A 102 0.30 15.13 7.37
N TRP A 103 -1.02 15.18 7.49
CA TRP A 103 -1.87 14.03 7.24
C TRP A 103 -1.59 13.33 5.89
N PRO A 104 -1.51 14.02 4.73
CA PRO A 104 -1.23 13.34 3.46
C PRO A 104 0.14 12.71 3.36
N VAL A 105 1.17 13.36 3.93
CA VAL A 105 2.54 12.82 3.94
C VAL A 105 2.58 11.54 4.77
N GLN A 106 1.97 11.56 5.95
CA GLN A 106 1.88 10.37 6.80
C GLN A 106 1.08 9.26 6.11
N THR A 107 -0.09 9.57 5.54
CA THR A 107 -0.95 8.59 4.86
C THR A 107 -0.24 7.96 3.66
N ALA A 108 0.41 8.78 2.82
CA ALA A 108 1.15 8.29 1.65
C ALA A 108 2.31 7.37 2.05
N ALA A 109 3.05 7.72 3.11
CA ALA A 109 4.13 6.88 3.64
C ALA A 109 3.61 5.54 4.18
N LEU A 110 2.51 5.56 4.94
CA LEU A 110 1.92 4.36 5.52
C LEU A 110 1.34 3.42 4.45
N LEU A 111 0.65 3.96 3.43
CA LEU A 111 0.16 3.17 2.29
C LEU A 111 1.32 2.55 1.50
N ALA A 112 2.36 3.34 1.20
CA ALA A 112 3.56 2.82 0.54
C ALA A 112 4.21 1.69 1.33
N ARG A 113 4.26 1.79 2.67
CA ARG A 113 4.77 0.70 3.52
C ARG A 113 3.87 -0.55 3.45
N CYS A 114 2.55 -0.39 3.44
CA CYS A 114 1.62 -1.51 3.29
C CYS A 114 1.88 -2.27 1.98
N GLU A 115 2.12 -1.56 0.88
CA GLU A 115 2.46 -2.18 -0.40
C GLU A 115 3.76 -3.00 -0.37
N LEU A 116 4.79 -2.52 0.34
CA LEU A 116 6.04 -3.27 0.50
C LEU A 116 5.85 -4.50 1.40
N GLU A 117 5.07 -4.35 2.47
CA GLU A 117 4.90 -5.37 3.50
C GLU A 117 3.91 -6.47 3.14
N ARG A 118 3.02 -6.26 2.17
CA ARG A 118 2.05 -7.28 1.73
C ARG A 118 2.70 -8.59 1.24
N THR A 119 3.96 -8.53 0.83
CA THR A 119 4.76 -9.69 0.37
C THR A 119 5.53 -10.38 1.49
N LYS A 120 5.64 -9.74 2.67
CA LYS A 120 6.41 -10.23 3.81
C LYS A 120 5.47 -10.91 4.82
N ASN A 121 5.57 -12.24 4.95
CA ASN A 121 4.68 -13.05 5.81
C ASN A 121 4.56 -12.57 7.27
N ARG A 122 5.63 -12.04 7.87
CA ARG A 122 5.61 -11.55 9.25
C ARG A 122 5.08 -10.12 9.41
N ARG A 123 4.87 -9.40 8.30
CA ARG A 123 4.46 -7.98 8.31
C ARG A 123 3.13 -7.73 7.60
N VAL A 124 2.64 -8.69 6.83
CA VAL A 124 1.39 -8.59 6.08
C VAL A 124 0.17 -8.31 6.97
N GLU A 125 0.13 -8.86 8.20
CA GLU A 125 -0.97 -8.59 9.14
C GLU A 125 -1.01 -7.11 9.56
N ARG A 126 0.16 -6.51 9.85
CA ARG A 126 0.28 -5.06 10.10
C ARG A 126 -0.16 -4.26 8.89
N ALA A 127 0.29 -4.64 7.68
CA ALA A 127 -0.09 -3.98 6.44
C ALA A 127 -1.62 -4.01 6.23
N CYS A 128 -2.27 -5.14 6.56
CA CYS A 128 -3.72 -5.29 6.46
C CYS A 128 -4.45 -4.34 7.42
N ALA A 129 -4.08 -4.36 8.70
CA ALA A 129 -4.69 -3.48 9.71
C ALA A 129 -4.46 -1.99 9.39
N GLN A 130 -3.26 -1.64 8.93
CA GLN A 130 -2.90 -0.27 8.58
C GLN A 130 -3.64 0.24 7.35
N SER A 131 -3.73 -0.57 6.28
CA SER A 131 -4.46 -0.21 5.06
C SER A 131 -5.97 -0.09 5.31
N GLU A 132 -6.54 -0.99 6.12
CA GLU A 132 -7.96 -0.92 6.54
C GLU A 132 -8.25 0.38 7.30
N LEU A 133 -7.38 0.72 8.27
CA LEU A 133 -7.50 1.96 9.03
C LEU A 133 -7.49 3.19 8.11
N ILE A 134 -6.56 3.23 7.15
CA ILE A 134 -6.44 4.36 6.22
C ILE A 134 -7.68 4.46 5.33
N CYS A 135 -8.18 3.33 4.81
CA CYS A 135 -9.41 3.32 4.00
C CYS A 135 -10.60 3.93 4.78
N LYS A 136 -10.79 3.53 6.04
CA LYS A 136 -11.84 4.11 6.91
C LYS A 136 -11.66 5.62 7.11
N LEU A 137 -10.42 6.06 7.34
CA LEU A 137 -10.13 7.50 7.51
C LEU A 137 -10.38 8.30 6.22
N MET A 138 -10.11 7.72 5.05
CA MET A 138 -10.35 8.35 3.75
C MET A 138 -11.82 8.36 3.36
N ASP A 139 -12.58 7.32 3.73
CA ASP A 139 -14.03 7.24 3.52
C ASP A 139 -14.80 8.20 4.46
N GLY A 140 -14.13 8.80 5.45
CA GLY A 140 -14.71 9.76 6.38
C GLY A 140 -15.31 9.12 7.64
N ASP A 141 -15.06 7.83 7.88
CA ASP A 141 -15.48 7.07 9.07
C ASP A 141 -14.61 7.42 10.30
N ASP A 142 -14.43 8.70 10.54
CA ASP A 142 -13.65 9.26 11.65
C ASP A 142 -14.54 10.14 12.54
N LYS A 143 -14.36 10.03 13.86
CA LYS A 143 -15.05 10.85 14.86
C LYS A 143 -14.53 12.29 14.92
N THR A 144 -13.46 12.59 14.19
CA THR A 144 -12.84 13.91 14.11
C THR A 144 -13.78 14.95 13.49
N ALA A 145 -13.76 16.18 14.00
CA ALA A 145 -14.61 17.27 13.52
C ALA A 145 -14.25 17.72 12.08
N GLU A 146 -15.24 18.24 11.35
CA GLU A 146 -15.10 18.60 9.93
C GLU A 146 -14.06 19.71 9.69
N ASP A 147 -13.97 20.68 10.61
CA ASP A 147 -13.00 21.79 10.55
C ASP A 147 -11.54 21.32 10.60
N VAL A 148 -11.29 20.18 11.24
CA VAL A 148 -10.00 19.52 11.28
C VAL A 148 -9.77 18.76 9.97
N ARG A 149 -10.77 18.02 9.48
CA ARG A 149 -10.68 17.25 8.23
C ARG A 149 -10.32 18.11 7.01
N ILE A 150 -10.88 19.32 6.91
CA ILE A 150 -10.59 20.25 5.80
C ILE A 150 -9.08 20.60 5.73
N LYS A 151 -8.38 20.61 6.87
CA LYS A 151 -6.94 20.92 6.93
C LYS A 151 -6.08 19.77 6.41
N ARG A 152 -6.61 18.54 6.31
CA ARG A 152 -5.92 17.36 5.78
C ARG A 152 -5.57 17.51 4.30
N CYS A 153 -6.12 18.49 3.58
CA CYS A 153 -5.76 18.76 2.18
C CYS A 153 -4.39 19.45 1.99
N LYS A 154 -3.74 19.91 3.07
CA LYS A 154 -2.44 20.58 2.99
C LYS A 154 -1.38 19.61 2.45
N LEU A 155 -0.69 20.01 1.38
CA LEU A 155 0.38 19.24 0.70
C LEU A 155 -0.06 17.90 0.07
N VAL A 156 -1.36 17.65 -0.18
CA VAL A 156 -1.83 16.42 -0.86
C VAL A 156 -1.04 16.14 -2.14
N LEU A 157 -0.94 17.13 -3.04
CA LEU A 157 -0.22 16.96 -4.30
C LEU A 157 1.29 16.74 -4.09
N ALA A 158 1.90 17.48 -3.16
CA ALA A 158 3.34 17.38 -2.90
C ALA A 158 3.73 16.05 -2.25
N SER A 159 2.87 15.50 -1.39
CA SER A 159 3.05 14.18 -0.76
C SER A 159 2.92 13.02 -1.74
N GLY A 160 2.27 13.25 -2.89
CA GLY A 160 1.91 12.21 -3.83
C GLY A 160 0.81 11.28 -3.31
N LEU A 161 0.04 11.67 -2.30
CA LEU A 161 -1.02 10.82 -1.74
C LEU A 161 -1.93 10.25 -2.83
N ASP A 162 -2.07 8.93 -2.82
CA ASP A 162 -2.91 8.21 -3.77
C ASP A 162 -4.40 8.45 -3.44
N PRO A 163 -5.27 8.44 -4.46
CA PRO A 163 -6.70 8.64 -4.26
C PRO A 163 -7.32 7.48 -3.45
N PHE A 164 -8.49 7.72 -2.87
CA PHE A 164 -9.12 6.76 -1.94
C PHE A 164 -9.32 5.37 -2.54
N TRP A 165 -9.68 5.27 -3.83
CA TRP A 165 -9.86 3.96 -4.48
C TRP A 165 -8.55 3.16 -4.54
N GLU A 166 -7.41 3.82 -4.74
CA GLU A 166 -6.12 3.15 -4.76
C GLU A 166 -5.75 2.60 -3.38
N ALA A 167 -6.07 3.35 -2.31
CA ALA A 167 -5.93 2.85 -0.95
C ALA A 167 -6.76 1.57 -0.71
N HIS A 168 -7.99 1.52 -1.22
CA HIS A 168 -8.83 0.32 -1.19
C HIS A 168 -8.24 -0.82 -2.03
N VAL A 169 -7.61 -0.53 -3.19
CA VAL A 169 -6.88 -1.54 -3.98
C VAL A 169 -5.72 -2.13 -3.19
N ILE A 170 -4.89 -1.29 -2.55
CA ILE A 170 -3.77 -1.74 -1.71
C ILE A 170 -4.29 -2.65 -0.58
N HIS A 171 -5.40 -2.26 0.05
CA HIS A 171 -6.03 -3.07 1.09
C HIS A 171 -6.52 -4.41 0.55
N ALA A 172 -7.24 -4.42 -0.57
CA ALA A 172 -7.72 -5.64 -1.23
C ALA A 172 -6.56 -6.56 -1.66
N GLU A 173 -5.48 -6.01 -2.18
CA GLU A 173 -4.29 -6.78 -2.56
C GLU A 173 -3.58 -7.38 -1.35
N THR A 174 -3.61 -6.69 -0.19
CA THR A 174 -3.08 -7.20 1.07
C THR A 174 -3.96 -8.31 1.66
N LEU A 175 -5.29 -8.17 1.58
CA LEU A 175 -6.23 -9.24 1.94
C LEU A 175 -6.04 -10.47 1.07
N ARG A 176 -5.78 -10.27 -0.23
CA ARG A 176 -5.48 -11.36 -1.16
C ARG A 176 -4.20 -12.10 -0.80
N SER A 177 -3.14 -11.40 -0.35
CA SER A 177 -1.91 -12.08 0.08
C SER A 177 -2.08 -12.85 1.40
N LEU A 178 -3.07 -12.48 2.23
CA LEU A 178 -3.51 -13.26 3.40
C LEU A 178 -4.42 -14.44 3.05
N GLY A 179 -4.90 -14.53 1.81
CA GLY A 179 -5.88 -15.54 1.38
C GLY A 179 -7.34 -15.19 1.67
N CYS A 180 -7.64 -13.99 2.19
CA CYS A 180 -8.98 -13.47 2.45
C CYS A 180 -9.67 -13.01 1.14
N THR A 181 -9.89 -13.97 0.24
CA THR A 181 -10.37 -13.70 -1.14
C THR A 181 -11.83 -13.22 -1.17
N SER A 182 -12.65 -13.63 -0.19
CA SER A 182 -14.04 -13.19 -0.04
C SER A 182 -14.18 -11.70 0.25
N GLU A 183 -13.36 -11.18 1.17
CA GLU A 183 -13.36 -9.78 1.58
C GLU A 183 -12.78 -8.90 0.46
N CYS A 184 -11.72 -9.40 -0.17
CA CYS A 184 -11.10 -8.81 -1.35
C CYS A 184 -12.11 -8.61 -2.51
N LEU A 185 -12.94 -9.63 -2.78
CA LEU A 185 -13.98 -9.59 -3.79
C LEU A 185 -14.96 -8.43 -3.56
N LEU A 186 -15.43 -8.24 -2.31
CA LEU A 186 -16.39 -7.18 -1.98
C LEU A 186 -15.83 -5.77 -2.27
N ILE A 187 -14.53 -5.57 -2.00
CA ILE A 187 -13.86 -4.30 -2.28
C ILE A 187 -13.76 -4.08 -3.80
N TYR A 188 -13.33 -5.09 -4.56
CA TYR A 188 -13.22 -4.98 -6.01
C TYR A 188 -14.57 -4.80 -6.70
N GLU A 189 -15.64 -5.43 -6.18
CA GLU A 189 -17.01 -5.20 -6.66
C GLU A 189 -17.46 -3.75 -6.40
N LYS A 190 -17.18 -3.20 -5.21
CA LYS A 190 -17.49 -1.80 -4.87
C LYS A 190 -16.74 -0.81 -5.76
N LEU A 191 -15.52 -1.14 -6.17
CA LEU A 191 -14.70 -0.34 -7.08
C LEU A 191 -14.94 -0.63 -8.57
N GLU A 192 -15.83 -1.57 -8.90
CA GLU A 192 -16.09 -2.03 -10.27
C GLU A 192 -14.83 -2.51 -11.02
N MET A 193 -13.85 -3.08 -10.31
CA MET A 193 -12.62 -3.64 -10.89
C MET A 193 -12.85 -5.06 -11.40
N TRP A 194 -13.55 -5.18 -12.53
CA TRP A 194 -14.07 -6.44 -13.04
C TRP A 194 -13.01 -7.52 -13.29
N ASP A 195 -11.82 -7.16 -13.76
CA ASP A 195 -10.70 -8.10 -13.93
C ASP A 195 -10.35 -8.81 -12.62
N ASN A 196 -10.25 -8.03 -11.55
CA ASN A 196 -9.93 -8.53 -10.22
C ASN A 196 -11.09 -9.34 -9.63
N VAL A 197 -12.35 -8.90 -9.84
CA VAL A 197 -13.56 -9.65 -9.45
C VAL A 197 -13.60 -11.03 -10.10
N ILE A 198 -13.35 -11.12 -11.41
CA ILE A 198 -13.29 -12.38 -12.15
C ILE A 198 -12.18 -13.28 -11.60
N ASN A 199 -10.99 -12.73 -11.33
CA ASN A 199 -9.89 -13.48 -10.75
C ASN A 199 -10.24 -14.01 -9.34
N CYS A 200 -10.90 -13.19 -8.50
CA CYS A 200 -11.40 -13.63 -7.19
C CYS A 200 -12.42 -14.76 -7.32
N PHE A 201 -13.38 -14.69 -8.25
CA PHE A 201 -14.31 -15.81 -8.48
C PHE A 201 -13.60 -17.08 -8.95
N LYS A 202 -12.59 -16.97 -9.82
CA LYS A 202 -11.75 -18.12 -10.24
C LYS A 202 -11.03 -18.73 -9.04
N GLN A 203 -10.42 -17.92 -8.18
CA GLN A 203 -9.73 -18.38 -6.96
C GLN A 203 -10.68 -19.03 -5.95
N LEU A 204 -11.91 -18.55 -5.85
CA LEU A 204 -12.97 -19.13 -5.02
C LEU A 204 -13.64 -20.38 -5.64
N GLY A 205 -13.28 -20.75 -6.87
CA GLY A 205 -13.91 -21.85 -7.61
C GLY A 205 -15.34 -21.56 -8.09
N GLN A 206 -15.81 -20.31 -8.02
CA GLN A 206 -17.17 -19.89 -8.39
C GLN A 206 -17.24 -19.52 -9.87
N LEU A 207 -16.91 -20.48 -10.75
CA LEU A 207 -16.78 -20.26 -12.19
C LEU A 207 -18.10 -19.83 -12.86
N GLU A 208 -19.23 -20.39 -12.43
CA GLU A 208 -20.56 -20.05 -12.96
C GLU A 208 -20.90 -18.55 -12.75
N LYS A 209 -20.54 -18.01 -11.57
CA LYS A 209 -20.74 -16.58 -11.27
C LYS A 209 -19.82 -15.70 -12.10
N ALA A 210 -18.56 -16.12 -12.26
CA ALA A 210 -17.60 -15.42 -13.12
C ALA A 210 -18.12 -15.36 -14.57
N GLU A 211 -18.59 -16.49 -15.12
CA GLU A 211 -19.14 -16.56 -16.46
C GLU A 211 -20.38 -15.66 -16.62
N ALA A 212 -21.33 -15.75 -15.68
CA ALA A 212 -22.54 -14.93 -15.71
C ALA A 212 -22.20 -13.42 -15.67
N LEU A 213 -21.22 -13.03 -14.86
CA LEU A 213 -20.73 -11.66 -14.80
C LEU A 213 -20.09 -11.23 -16.13
N ILE A 214 -19.20 -12.05 -16.71
CA ILE A 214 -18.55 -11.74 -18.00
C ILE A 214 -19.58 -11.57 -19.11
N ARG A 215 -20.56 -12.48 -19.20
CA ARG A 215 -21.65 -12.39 -20.18
C ARG A 215 -22.46 -11.10 -19.98
N LYS A 216 -22.74 -10.72 -18.73
CA LYS A 216 -23.41 -9.44 -18.42
C LYS A 216 -22.57 -8.23 -18.84
N LEU A 217 -21.26 -8.26 -18.63
CA LEU A 217 -20.35 -7.17 -19.02
C LEU A 217 -20.22 -7.05 -20.54
N LEU A 218 -20.16 -8.18 -21.27
CA LEU A 218 -20.11 -8.21 -22.74
C LEU A 218 -21.35 -7.60 -23.39
N VAL A 219 -22.52 -7.66 -22.76
CA VAL A 219 -23.73 -6.96 -23.25
C VAL A 219 -23.52 -5.45 -23.29
N ASN A 220 -22.82 -4.90 -22.29
CA ASN A 220 -22.55 -3.45 -22.20
C ASN A 220 -21.30 -3.04 -22.99
N ARG A 221 -20.29 -3.92 -23.06
CA ARG A 221 -18.99 -3.69 -23.68
C ARG A 221 -18.63 -4.84 -24.62
N PRO A 222 -19.27 -4.91 -25.81
CA PRO A 222 -19.06 -6.03 -26.73
C PRO A 222 -17.69 -6.03 -27.40
N ASN A 223 -16.99 -4.89 -27.40
CA ASN A 223 -15.68 -4.75 -28.05
C ASN A 223 -14.50 -4.98 -27.08
N ASP A 224 -14.76 -5.53 -25.89
CA ASP A 224 -13.72 -5.80 -24.91
C ASP A 224 -13.12 -7.20 -25.14
N SER A 225 -11.93 -7.25 -25.75
CA SER A 225 -11.24 -8.50 -26.08
C SER A 225 -10.86 -9.30 -24.83
N MET A 226 -10.59 -8.64 -23.70
CA MET A 226 -10.20 -9.32 -22.45
C MET A 226 -11.34 -10.15 -21.87
N LEU A 227 -12.58 -9.66 -21.97
CA LEU A 227 -13.76 -10.40 -21.53
C LEU A 227 -13.95 -11.71 -22.30
N TYR A 228 -13.65 -11.73 -23.60
CA TYR A 228 -13.65 -12.96 -24.39
C TYR A 228 -12.53 -13.91 -23.97
N CYS A 229 -11.32 -13.40 -23.67
CA CYS A 229 -10.24 -14.22 -23.11
C CYS A 229 -10.65 -14.88 -21.78
N TYR A 230 -11.25 -14.13 -20.85
CA TYR A 230 -11.74 -14.72 -19.60
C TYR A 230 -12.84 -15.75 -19.79
N LEU A 231 -13.72 -15.54 -20.78
CA LEU A 231 -14.74 -16.53 -21.11
C LEU A 231 -14.11 -17.81 -21.65
N GLY A 232 -13.09 -17.69 -22.50
CA GLY A 232 -12.26 -18.80 -22.95
C GLY A 232 -11.57 -19.54 -21.80
N ASP A 233 -11.01 -18.80 -20.84
CA ASP A 233 -10.35 -19.40 -19.67
C ASP A 233 -11.30 -20.23 -18.80
N ILE A 234 -12.56 -19.79 -18.67
CA ILE A 234 -13.57 -20.44 -17.83
C ILE A 234 -14.21 -21.63 -18.54
N THR A 235 -14.56 -21.46 -19.81
CA THR A 235 -15.26 -22.48 -20.62
C THR A 235 -14.32 -23.49 -21.28
N LEU A 236 -13.02 -23.16 -21.36
CA LEU A 236 -11.98 -23.92 -22.07
C LEU A 236 -12.26 -24.08 -23.57
N GLU A 237 -13.04 -23.15 -24.16
CA GLU A 237 -13.36 -23.16 -25.59
C GLU A 237 -12.40 -22.27 -26.38
N ARG A 238 -11.77 -22.83 -27.41
CA ARG A 238 -10.88 -22.10 -28.32
C ARG A 238 -11.57 -20.96 -29.08
N SER A 239 -12.86 -21.13 -29.37
CA SER A 239 -13.67 -20.20 -30.16
C SER A 239 -13.69 -18.78 -29.58
N TYR A 240 -13.58 -18.63 -28.25
CA TYR A 240 -13.58 -17.34 -27.59
C TYR A 240 -12.25 -16.59 -27.72
N TYR A 241 -11.12 -17.30 -27.79
CA TYR A 241 -9.83 -16.68 -28.05
C TYR A 241 -9.73 -16.18 -29.50
N ASP A 242 -10.26 -16.95 -30.46
CA ASP A 242 -10.32 -16.52 -31.86
C ASP A 242 -11.14 -15.21 -31.99
N LYS A 243 -12.30 -15.14 -31.31
CA LYS A 243 -13.10 -13.89 -31.22
C LYS A 243 -12.36 -12.75 -30.52
N ALA A 244 -11.61 -13.04 -29.46
CA ALA A 244 -10.83 -12.01 -28.77
C ALA A 244 -9.79 -11.37 -29.71
N ILE A 245 -9.16 -12.18 -30.57
CA ILE A 245 -8.21 -11.70 -31.60
C ILE A 245 -8.94 -10.84 -32.65
N GLU A 246 -10.10 -11.28 -33.12
CA GLU A 246 -10.92 -10.52 -34.08
C GLU A 246 -11.32 -9.15 -33.53
N VAL A 247 -11.73 -9.09 -32.26
CA VAL A 247 -12.17 -7.84 -31.60
C VAL A 247 -11.00 -6.92 -31.25
N SER A 248 -9.79 -7.46 -31.10
CA SER A 248 -8.59 -6.69 -30.74
C SER A 248 -7.95 -5.94 -31.91
N ASN A 249 -8.30 -6.26 -33.15
CA ASN A 249 -7.77 -5.62 -34.37
C ASN A 249 -8.66 -4.45 -34.82
#